data_AF-A0A538DDH9-F1
#
_entry.id   AF-A0A538DDH9-F1
#
_cell.length_a   1.000
_cell.length_b   1.000
_cell.length_c   1.000
_cell.angle_alpha   90.00
_cell.angle_beta   90.00
_cell.angle_gamma   90.00
#
_symmetry.space_group_name_H-M   'P 1'
#
loop_
_entity.id
_entity.type
_entity.pdbx_description
1 polymer ?
#
loop_
_entity_poly.entity_id
_entity_poly.type
_entity_poly.pdbx_seq_one_letter_code
_entity_poly.pdbx_strand_id
1 'polypeptide(L)'
;MTRREWLTAIGLGLVVSVVIRIFFPVGFAGSIAWGAFAGARRMSWLWPVAVSAVAGIGAVLADFAVKPEHVGFHLALTFTMCALAWSAWSIVSRLSREDHRG
;
A
#
# COMPACT_ATOMS: atom_id res chain seq x y z
N MET A 1 1.83 -14.67 -5.76
CA MET A 1 2.70 -13.56 -6.18
C MET A 1 3.98 -14.11 -6.76
N THR A 2 4.43 -13.59 -7.90
CA THR A 2 5.72 -13.92 -8.51
C THR A 2 6.87 -13.16 -7.84
N ARG A 3 8.12 -13.59 -8.06
CA ARG A 3 9.31 -12.86 -7.56
C ARG A 3 9.36 -11.42 -8.07
N ARG A 4 8.98 -11.18 -9.33
CA ARG A 4 8.95 -9.83 -9.93
C ARG A 4 7.91 -8.95 -9.24
N GLU A 5 6.72 -9.49 -8.97
CA GLU A 5 5.67 -8.79 -8.22
C GLU A 5 6.15 -8.39 -6.83
N TRP A 6 6.85 -9.28 -6.11
CA TRP A 6 7.47 -8.93 -4.82
C TRP A 6 8.48 -7.79 -4.94
N LEU A 7 9.40 -7.87 -5.89
CA LEU A 7 10.42 -6.82 -6.08
C LEU A 7 9.78 -5.47 -6.43
N THR A 8 8.75 -5.44 -7.28
CA THR A 8 8.03 -4.21 -7.60
C THR A 8 7.26 -3.66 -6.41
N ALA A 9 6.64 -4.52 -5.59
CA ALA A 9 5.93 -4.08 -4.40
C ALA A 9 6.87 -3.46 -3.36
N ILE A 10 8.02 -4.10 -3.13
CA ILE A 10 9.05 -3.61 -2.23
C ILE A 10 9.64 -2.29 -2.77
N GLY A 11 10.03 -2.25 -4.04
CA GLY A 11 10.60 -1.06 -4.66
C GLY A 11 9.66 0.14 -4.59
N LEU A 12 8.39 -0.05 -4.98
CA LEU A 12 7.39 1.01 -4.89
C LEU A 12 7.12 1.43 -3.43
N GLY A 13 7.00 0.46 -2.52
CA GLY A 13 6.80 0.72 -1.10
C GLY A 13 7.93 1.55 -0.50
N LEU A 14 9.19 1.26 -0.84
CA LEU A 14 10.34 2.04 -0.38
C LEU A 14 10.31 3.49 -0.89
N VAL A 15 9.95 3.70 -2.16
CA VAL A 15 9.77 5.05 -2.74
C VAL A 15 8.68 5.81 -1.97
N VAL A 16 7.53 5.18 -1.78
CA VAL A 16 6.40 5.78 -1.05
C VAL A 16 6.77 6.08 0.40
N SER A 17 7.59 5.24 1.04
CA SER A 17 8.07 5.44 2.41
C SER A 17 8.76 6.78 2.61
N VAL A 18 9.55 7.22 1.62
CA VAL A 18 10.19 8.53 1.64
C VAL A 18 9.16 9.65 1.45
N VAL A 19 8.22 9.47 0.53
CA VAL A 19 7.20 10.49 0.21
C VAL A 19 6.25 10.75 1.37
N ILE A 20 5.79 9.72 2.09
CA ILE A 20 4.84 9.89 3.19
C ILE A 20 5.41 10.70 4.35
N ARG A 21 6.74 10.73 4.51
CA ARG A 21 7.42 11.57 5.52
C ARG A 21 7.35 13.06 5.18
N ILE A 22 7.20 13.41 3.90
CA ILE A 22 7.07 14.79 3.42
C ILE A 22 5.60 15.18 3.36
N PHE A 23 4.75 14.27 2.85
CA PHE A 23 3.34 14.53 2.63
C PHE A 23 2.50 13.26 2.84
N PHE A 24 2.11 13.02 4.09
CA PHE A 24 1.37 11.82 4.50
C PHE A 24 0.04 11.58 3.74
N PRO A 25 -0.73 12.59 3.25
CA PRO A 25 -1.96 12.33 2.49
C PRO A 25 -1.74 11.52 1.21
N VAL A 26 -0.54 11.61 0.61
CA VAL A 26 -0.18 10.78 -0.56
C VAL A 26 -0.09 9.30 -0.20
N GLY A 27 0.22 8.94 1.05
CA GLY A 27 0.19 7.54 1.48
C GLY A 27 -1.20 6.92 1.33
N PHE A 28 -2.25 7.65 1.74
CA PHE A 28 -3.63 7.19 1.62
C PHE A 28 -4.11 7.15 0.17
N ALA A 29 -3.90 8.24 -0.58
CA ALA A 29 -4.30 8.30 -1.99
C ALA A 29 -3.59 7.21 -2.80
N GLY A 30 -2.30 7.00 -2.53
CA GLY A 30 -1.51 5.93 -3.08
C GLY A 30 -2.10 4.55 -2.76
N SER A 31 -2.40 4.27 -1.48
CA SER A 31 -3.01 3.01 -1.03
C SER A 31 -4.24 2.63 -1.83
N ILE A 32 -5.14 3.60 -2.03
CA ILE A 32 -6.33 3.41 -2.83
C ILE A 32 -5.96 3.17 -4.30
N ALA A 33 -5.06 3.98 -4.87
CA ALA A 33 -4.68 3.91 -6.27
C ALA A 33 -4.04 2.56 -6.66
N TRP A 34 -3.04 2.08 -5.92
CA TRP A 34 -2.40 0.80 -6.24
C TRP A 34 -3.25 -0.40 -5.86
N GLY A 35 -4.13 -0.28 -4.85
CA GLY A 35 -5.18 -1.25 -4.56
C GLY A 35 -6.13 -1.42 -5.72
N ALA A 36 -6.70 -0.33 -6.21
CA ALA A 36 -7.58 -0.29 -7.38
C ALA A 36 -6.89 -0.83 -8.63
N PHE A 37 -5.65 -0.39 -8.89
CA PHE A 37 -4.85 -0.87 -10.02
C PHE A 37 -4.65 -2.39 -9.98
N ALA A 38 -4.22 -2.93 -8.84
CA ALA A 38 -4.02 -4.37 -8.67
C ALA A 38 -5.34 -5.15 -8.82
N GLY A 39 -6.46 -4.58 -8.35
CA GLY A 39 -7.79 -5.16 -8.52
C GLY A 39 -8.19 -5.23 -10.00
N ALA A 40 -8.03 -4.13 -10.73
CA ALA A 40 -8.34 -4.05 -12.16
C ALA A 40 -7.48 -4.99 -13.01
N ARG A 41 -6.20 -5.15 -12.64
CA ARG A 41 -5.25 -6.05 -13.29
C ARG A 41 -5.38 -7.51 -12.86
N ARG A 42 -6.35 -7.84 -11.99
CA ARG A 42 -6.55 -9.19 -11.43
C ARG A 42 -5.28 -9.75 -10.76
N MET A 43 -4.46 -8.86 -10.22
CA MET A 43 -3.27 -9.23 -9.47
C MET A 43 -3.65 -9.76 -8.09
N SER A 44 -2.71 -10.44 -7.43
CA SER A 44 -2.90 -10.90 -6.06
C SER A 44 -3.11 -9.73 -5.11
N TRP A 45 -4.06 -9.87 -4.17
CA TRP A 45 -4.32 -8.89 -3.10
C TRP A 45 -3.10 -8.62 -2.22
N LEU A 46 -2.17 -9.56 -2.15
CA LEU A 46 -0.92 -9.42 -1.40
C LEU A 46 -0.05 -8.29 -1.96
N TRP A 47 -0.12 -7.99 -3.26
CA TRP A 47 0.72 -6.98 -3.88
C TRP A 47 0.44 -5.56 -3.37
N PRO A 48 -0.80 -5.03 -3.43
CA PRO A 48 -1.08 -3.68 -2.93
C PRO A 48 -0.96 -3.55 -1.40
N VAL A 49 -1.19 -4.65 -0.67
CA VAL A 49 -0.95 -4.71 0.78
C VAL A 49 0.55 -4.66 1.08
N ALA A 50 1.37 -5.40 0.34
CA ALA A 50 2.82 -5.37 0.50
C ALA A 50 3.42 -4.00 0.20
N VAL A 51 2.97 -3.31 -0.85
CA VAL A 51 3.39 -1.91 -1.14
C VAL A 51 3.11 -1.01 0.07
N SER A 52 1.89 -1.07 0.59
CA SER A 52 1.46 -0.25 1.73
C SER A 52 2.22 -0.59 3.02
N ALA A 53 2.45 -1.88 3.27
CA ALA A 53 3.18 -2.36 4.43
C ALA A 53 4.65 -1.92 4.38
N VAL A 54 5.33 -2.08 3.24
CA VAL A 54 6.73 -1.65 3.09
C VAL A 54 6.85 -0.14 3.24
N ALA A 55 5.91 0.63 2.68
CA ALA A 55 5.89 2.08 2.83
C ALA A 55 5.78 2.50 4.30
N GLY A 56 4.78 1.96 5.00
CA GLY A 56 4.51 2.27 6.39
C GLY A 56 5.61 1.80 7.34
N ILE A 57 6.09 0.56 7.20
CA ILE A 57 7.20 0.01 8.00
C ILE A 57 8.46 0.85 7.80
N GLY A 58 8.79 1.24 6.57
CA GLY A 58 9.95 2.09 6.33
C GLY A 58 9.86 3.45 7.05
N ALA A 59 8.66 4.03 7.15
CA ALA A 59 8.46 5.27 7.91
C ALA A 59 8.56 5.03 9.42
N VAL A 60 7.99 3.93 9.93
CA VAL A 60 8.12 3.53 11.34
C VAL A 60 9.59 3.31 11.73
N LEU A 61 10.38 2.62 10.89
CA LEU A 61 11.81 2.42 11.14
C LEU A 61 12.58 3.74 11.16
N ALA A 62 12.24 4.66 10.25
CA ALA A 62 12.86 5.97 10.21
C ALA A 62 12.43 6.86 11.40
N ASP A 63 11.25 6.64 11.98
CA ASP A 63 10.83 7.28 13.21
C ASP A 63 11.59 6.75 14.43
N PHE A 64 11.76 5.43 14.55
CA PHE A 64 12.63 4.86 15.59
C PHE A 64 14.04 5.46 15.57
N ALA A 65 14.57 5.78 14.39
CA ALA A 65 15.90 6.35 14.23
C ALA A 65 15.99 7.87 14.49
N VAL A 66 14.92 8.64 14.20
CA VAL A 66 15.00 10.12 14.16
C VAL A 66 13.97 10.81 15.04
N LYS A 67 12.75 10.26 15.18
CA LYS A 67 11.61 10.87 15.91
C LYS A 67 10.71 9.80 16.56
N PRO A 68 11.14 9.20 17.69
CA PRO A 68 10.42 8.09 18.31
C PRO A 68 8.98 8.43 18.71
N GLU A 69 8.68 9.70 18.97
CA GLU A 69 7.34 10.21 19.30
C GLU A 69 6.30 9.99 18.20
N HIS A 70 6.74 9.76 16.95
CA HIS A 70 5.85 9.54 15.80
C HIS A 70 5.64 8.06 15.44
N VAL A 71 6.34 7.13 16.12
CA VAL A 71 6.25 5.69 15.85
C VAL A 71 4.81 5.18 15.91
N GLY A 72 4.06 5.54 16.96
CA GLY A 72 2.66 5.12 17.12
C GLY A 72 1.76 5.64 16.00
N PHE A 73 2.01 6.88 15.55
CA PHE A 73 1.26 7.50 14.46
C PHE A 73 1.54 6.79 13.12
N HIS A 74 2.80 6.60 12.74
CA HIS A 74 3.14 5.92 11.48
C HIS A 74 2.79 4.42 11.50
N LEU A 75 2.76 3.79 12.68
CA LEU A 75 2.26 2.42 12.82
C LEU A 75 0.76 2.37 12.53
N ALA A 76 -0.04 3.28 13.12
CA ALA A 76 -1.46 3.38 12.82
C ALA A 76 -1.71 3.67 11.33
N LEU A 77 -0.96 4.61 10.74
CA LEU A 77 -1.00 4.90 9.31
C LEU A 77 -0.72 3.65 8.46
N THR A 78 0.27 2.84 8.85
CA THR A 78 0.61 1.60 8.15
C THR A 78 -0.59 0.66 8.08
N PHE A 79 -1.28 0.43 9.20
CA PHE A 79 -2.48 -0.40 9.23
C PHE A 79 -3.60 0.20 8.38
N THR A 80 -3.85 1.51 8.48
CA THR A 80 -4.87 2.19 7.68
C THR A 80 -4.59 2.08 6.18
N MET A 81 -3.34 2.29 5.77
CA MET A 81 -2.90 2.17 4.38
C MET A 81 -3.10 0.75 3.84
N CYS A 82 -2.74 -0.28 4.62
CA CYS A 82 -2.98 -1.68 4.26
C CYS A 82 -4.48 -1.98 4.11
N ALA A 83 -5.31 -1.51 5.05
CA ALA A 83 -6.76 -1.70 5.01
C ALA A 83 -7.38 -1.02 3.78
N LEU A 84 -6.97 0.21 3.45
CA LEU A 84 -7.43 0.93 2.26
C LEU A 84 -7.01 0.21 0.97
N ALA A 85 -5.76 -0.20 0.88
CA ALA A 85 -5.24 -0.88 -0.30
C ALA A 85 -5.95 -2.21 -0.56
N TRP A 86 -6.21 -2.98 0.51
CA TRP A 86 -7.00 -4.20 0.42
C TRP A 86 -8.46 -3.92 0.04
N SER A 87 -9.07 -2.90 0.64
CA SER A 87 -10.47 -2.54 0.37
C SER A 87 -10.66 -2.12 -1.09
N ALA A 88 -9.80 -1.24 -1.60
CA ALA A 88 -9.81 -0.81 -3.00
C ALA A 88 -9.59 -1.99 -3.95
N TRP A 89 -8.64 -2.89 -3.65
CA TRP A 89 -8.43 -4.12 -4.42
C TRP A 89 -9.69 -5.00 -4.42
N SER A 90 -10.31 -5.20 -3.26
CA SER A 90 -11.49 -6.06 -3.09
C SER A 90 -12.68 -5.54 -3.90
N ILE A 91 -12.95 -4.24 -3.83
CA ILE A 91 -14.03 -3.60 -4.59
C ILE A 91 -13.78 -3.73 -6.10
N VAL A 92 -12.61 -3.28 -6.58
CA VAL A 92 -12.34 -3.24 -8.02
C VAL A 92 -12.20 -4.63 -8.63
N SER A 93 -11.64 -5.59 -7.90
CA SER A 93 -11.54 -6.98 -8.38
C SER A 93 -12.89 -7.67 -8.54
N ARG A 94 -13.90 -7.32 -7.72
CA ARG A 94 -15.27 -7.81 -7.87
C ARG A 94 -15.93 -7.19 -9.11
N LEU A 95 -15.87 -5.86 -9.24
CA LEU A 95 -16.41 -5.15 -10.40
C LEU A 95 -15.79 -5.65 -11.71
N SER A 96 -14.48 -5.86 -11.74
CA SER A 96 -13.75 -6.35 -12.92
C SER A 96 -14.07 -7.81 -13.29
N ARG A 97 -14.69 -8.58 -12.39
CA ARG A 97 -15.16 -9.95 -12.66
C ARG A 97 -16.59 -9.96 -13.19
N GLU A 98 -17.43 -9.04 -12.72
CA GLU A 98 -18.81 -8.88 -13.17
C GLU A 98 -18.85 -8.41 -14.63
N ASP A 99 -18.00 -7.45 -15.00
CA ASP A 99 -17.89 -6.92 -16.37
C ASP A 99 -17.50 -7.96 -17.44
N HIS A 100 -16.90 -9.10 -17.04
CA HIS A 100 -16.56 -10.18 -17.98
C HIS A 100 -17.63 -11.28 -18.07
N ARG A 101 -18.72 -11.18 -17.29
CA ARG A 101 -19.81 -12.16 -17.26
C ARG A 101 -21.07 -11.69 -17.97
N GLY A 102 -21.19 -10.39 -18.26
CA GLY A 102 -22.24 -9.80 -19.10
C GLY A 102 -21.81 -9.73 -20.54
#